data_AF-A0A1E3PFU0-F1
#
_entry.id   AF-A0A1E3PFU0-F1
#
_cell.length_a   1.000
_cell.length_b   1.000
_cell.length_c   1.000
_cell.angle_alpha   90.00
_cell.angle_beta   90.00
_cell.angle_gamma   90.00
#
_symmetry.space_group_name_H-M   'P 1'
#
loop_
_entity.id
_entity.type
_entity.pdbx_description
1 polymer ?
#
loop_
_entity_poly.entity_id
_entity_poly.type
_entity_poly.pdbx_seq_one_letter_code
_entity_poly.pdbx_strand_id
1 'polypeptide(L)'
;MTTYSRDGEVSKNWYTFKRWTDIGTETLPLDGAGNPTGRNTQLIRSSFRPSDDSTIFQFHIPSNAQIVVQFERTAKLLQSAYPNIAQDLESRALLIREGIMQHGIVDHKVFGRVFAYEVDGYGSINIMDDANIPSLLSLPLLGFIKSDNPIYLNTRKMILCKEGNPYYITGVHFHGIGGPHIGTRMAWPMSHIVEGRTLVHQNRESASTRVKELMTILKESTSGLGLMHESVGVDRLGSWTRPWFAWCNAEMGAFILEALELGYLDTVY
;
A
#
# COMPACT_ATOMS: atom_id res chain seq x y z
N MET A 1 2.81 -20.10 1.33
CA MET A 1 3.10 -21.29 2.18
C MET A 1 2.34 -21.13 3.49
N THR A 2 1.77 -22.18 4.03
CA THR A 2 0.84 -22.14 5.18
C THR A 2 1.58 -22.57 6.45
N THR A 3 1.17 -22.11 7.62
CA THR A 3 1.90 -22.46 8.86
C THR A 3 1.78 -23.94 9.20
N TYR A 4 0.63 -24.55 8.94
CA TYR A 4 0.40 -25.97 9.20
C TYR A 4 0.14 -26.74 7.91
N SER A 5 0.50 -28.02 7.89
CA SER A 5 0.28 -28.99 6.83
C SER A 5 -1.19 -29.48 6.80
N ARG A 6 -1.49 -30.51 5.99
CA ARG A 6 -2.81 -31.17 6.01
C ARG A 6 -3.10 -31.86 7.33
N ASP A 7 -2.08 -32.44 7.92
CA ASP A 7 -2.20 -33.28 9.11
C ASP A 7 -2.02 -32.48 10.41
N GLY A 8 -1.91 -31.14 10.30
CA GLY A 8 -1.76 -30.23 11.43
C GLY A 8 -0.32 -30.01 11.90
N GLU A 9 0.65 -30.68 11.26
CA GLU A 9 2.08 -30.49 11.56
C GLU A 9 2.55 -29.11 11.13
N VAL A 10 3.52 -28.54 11.85
CA VAL A 10 4.14 -27.26 11.48
C VAL A 10 4.89 -27.45 10.17
N SER A 11 4.49 -26.70 9.14
CA SER A 11 5.21 -26.65 7.87
C SER A 11 6.58 -26.03 8.06
N LYS A 12 7.59 -26.56 7.36
CA LYS A 12 8.92 -25.96 7.35
C LYS A 12 8.87 -24.51 6.86
N ASN A 13 9.23 -23.57 7.72
CA ASN A 13 9.42 -22.18 7.34
C ASN A 13 10.88 -21.96 6.88
N TRP A 14 11.07 -21.60 5.62
CA TRP A 14 12.40 -21.45 5.03
C TRP A 14 13.04 -20.08 5.31
N TYR A 15 12.23 -19.12 5.75
CA TYR A 15 12.69 -17.78 6.12
C TYR A 15 12.28 -17.48 7.55
N THR A 16 13.26 -17.13 8.38
CA THR A 16 13.06 -16.68 9.75
C THR A 16 13.88 -15.43 10.00
N PHE A 17 13.32 -14.47 10.72
CA PHE A 17 14.01 -13.23 11.06
C PHE A 17 13.76 -12.83 12.50
N LYS A 18 14.83 -12.52 13.22
CA LYS A 18 14.77 -11.90 14.55
C LYS A 18 15.78 -10.79 14.63
N ARG A 19 15.37 -9.68 15.23
CA ARG A 19 16.24 -8.57 15.62
C ARG A 19 16.12 -8.36 17.12
N TRP A 20 17.23 -8.00 17.76
CA TRP A 20 17.18 -7.44 19.12
C TRP A 20 16.85 -5.96 18.99
N THR A 21 15.66 -5.57 19.45
CA THR A 21 15.05 -4.25 19.26
C THR A 21 13.99 -4.04 20.34
N ASP A 22 13.70 -2.79 20.68
CA ASP A 22 12.59 -2.37 21.53
C ASP A 22 11.35 -1.93 20.72
N ILE A 23 11.44 -1.92 19.39
CA ILE A 23 10.35 -1.60 18.47
C ILE A 23 9.68 -2.90 18.02
N GLY A 24 8.40 -3.08 18.39
CA GLY A 24 7.66 -4.31 18.13
C GLY A 24 7.51 -4.69 16.65
N THR A 25 7.57 -3.71 15.74
CA THR A 25 7.48 -3.94 14.29
C THR A 25 8.81 -4.33 13.64
N GLU A 26 9.94 -4.23 14.34
CA GLU A 26 11.27 -4.51 13.76
C GLU A 26 11.74 -5.97 13.95
N THR A 27 10.86 -6.86 14.42
CA THR A 27 11.16 -8.27 14.65
C THR A 27 9.92 -9.12 14.38
N LEU A 28 10.08 -10.44 14.24
CA LEU A 28 8.94 -11.35 13.99
C LEU A 28 8.66 -12.21 15.24
N PRO A 29 7.37 -12.41 15.59
CA PRO A 29 7.00 -13.34 16.65
C PRO A 29 7.26 -14.80 16.24
N LEU A 30 7.00 -15.73 17.18
CA LEU A 30 7.09 -17.17 16.96
C LEU A 30 8.46 -17.61 16.44
N ASP A 31 9.50 -17.24 17.19
CA ASP A 31 10.91 -17.52 16.89
C ASP A 31 11.36 -17.06 15.49
N GLY A 32 10.81 -15.93 15.04
CA GLY A 32 11.15 -15.35 13.76
C GLY A 32 10.30 -15.84 12.59
N ALA A 33 9.29 -16.67 12.81
CA ALA A 33 8.41 -17.17 11.75
C ALA A 33 7.29 -16.19 11.39
N GLY A 34 6.95 -15.26 12.29
CA GLY A 34 5.78 -14.38 12.17
C GLY A 34 4.45 -15.10 12.47
N ASN A 35 3.36 -14.35 12.54
CA ASN A 35 2.04 -14.88 12.92
C ASN A 35 1.51 -15.97 11.97
N PRO A 36 0.75 -16.96 12.45
CA PRO A 36 0.33 -18.09 11.61
C PRO A 36 -0.51 -17.71 10.40
N THR A 37 -0.41 -18.48 9.32
CA THR A 37 -1.25 -18.34 8.14
C THR A 37 -2.04 -19.59 7.80
N GLY A 38 -3.32 -19.36 7.48
CA GLY A 38 -4.31 -20.34 7.08
C GLY A 38 -4.04 -20.92 5.70
N ARG A 39 -4.77 -22.00 5.41
CA ARG A 39 -4.56 -22.83 4.22
C ARG A 39 -5.48 -22.43 3.08
N ASN A 40 -5.12 -22.87 1.87
CA ASN A 40 -5.93 -22.77 0.66
C ASN A 40 -6.32 -21.33 0.25
N THR A 41 -5.56 -20.32 0.67
CA THR A 41 -5.84 -18.92 0.30
C THR A 41 -5.23 -18.50 -1.04
N GLN A 42 -4.27 -19.28 -1.57
CA GLN A 42 -3.37 -18.92 -2.69
C GLN A 42 -2.51 -17.66 -2.46
N LEU A 43 -2.65 -17.00 -1.31
CA LEU A 43 -1.90 -15.80 -0.98
C LEU A 43 -0.46 -16.14 -0.56
N ILE A 44 0.45 -15.22 -0.86
CA ILE A 44 1.86 -15.29 -0.53
C ILE A 44 2.11 -14.52 0.77
N ARG A 45 2.93 -15.11 1.64
CA ARG A 45 3.35 -14.50 2.90
C ARG A 45 4.33 -13.36 2.63
N SER A 46 4.09 -12.23 3.27
CA SER A 46 5.06 -11.17 3.45
C SER A 46 5.33 -11.02 4.95
N SER A 47 6.57 -11.19 5.37
CA SER A 47 6.94 -11.02 6.78
C SER A 47 6.96 -9.54 7.18
N PHE A 48 7.29 -8.66 6.23
CA PHE A 48 7.34 -7.21 6.43
C PHE A 48 6.51 -6.49 5.36
N ARG A 49 6.08 -5.28 5.68
CA ARG A 49 5.44 -4.32 4.78
C ARG A 49 6.50 -3.54 4.01
N PRO A 50 6.11 -2.73 3.02
CA PRO A 50 7.03 -1.84 2.32
C PRO A 50 7.59 -0.69 3.20
N SER A 51 7.04 -0.51 4.41
CA SER A 51 7.57 0.37 5.46
C SER A 51 8.70 -0.27 6.28
N ASP A 52 9.09 -1.51 5.98
CA ASP A 52 9.98 -2.36 6.80
C ASP A 52 9.41 -2.77 8.18
N ASP A 53 8.15 -2.45 8.47
CA ASP A 53 7.45 -2.94 9.65
C ASP A 53 6.92 -4.37 9.44
N SER A 54 6.98 -5.21 10.47
CA SER A 54 6.43 -6.55 10.46
C SER A 54 4.92 -6.53 10.16
N THR A 55 4.46 -7.45 9.33
CA THR A 55 3.02 -7.63 9.11
C THR A 55 2.33 -8.17 10.37
N ILE A 56 1.09 -7.74 10.64
CA ILE A 56 0.28 -8.34 11.72
C ILE A 56 -0.23 -9.69 11.24
N PHE A 57 -0.87 -9.70 10.07
CA PHE A 57 -1.22 -10.94 9.37
C PHE A 57 -0.40 -11.03 8.08
N GLN A 58 0.25 -12.17 7.84
CA GLN A 58 1.28 -12.23 6.82
C GLN A 58 0.76 -12.25 5.38
N PHE A 59 -0.55 -12.35 5.13
CA PHE A 59 -1.08 -12.12 3.79
C PHE A 59 -1.38 -10.63 3.57
N HIS A 60 -0.32 -9.88 3.31
CA HIS A 60 -0.37 -8.46 2.96
C HIS A 60 -0.96 -8.29 1.55
N ILE A 61 -2.19 -7.75 1.47
CA ILE A 61 -2.98 -7.71 0.23
C ILE A 61 -2.35 -6.80 -0.85
N PRO A 62 -1.87 -5.58 -0.54
CA PRO A 62 -1.19 -4.74 -1.53
C PRO A 62 0.03 -5.42 -2.18
N SER A 63 0.87 -6.12 -1.40
CA SER A 63 2.01 -6.85 -1.95
C SER A 63 1.58 -8.04 -2.81
N ASN A 64 0.52 -8.76 -2.42
CA ASN A 64 -0.06 -9.81 -3.25
C ASN A 64 -0.62 -9.25 -4.58
N ALA A 65 -1.23 -8.06 -4.55
CA ALA A 65 -1.67 -7.37 -5.76
C ALA A 65 -0.49 -6.97 -6.66
N GLN A 66 0.61 -6.47 -6.07
CA GLN A 66 1.81 -6.12 -6.83
C GLN A 66 2.41 -7.35 -7.53
N ILE A 67 2.54 -8.50 -6.85
CA ILE A 67 3.13 -9.70 -7.46
C ILE A 67 2.28 -10.25 -8.61
N VAL A 68 0.94 -10.17 -8.51
CA VAL A 68 0.03 -10.50 -9.63
C VAL A 68 0.40 -9.67 -10.86
N VAL A 69 0.49 -8.35 -10.71
CA VAL A 69 0.82 -7.47 -11.84
C VAL A 69 2.23 -7.75 -12.38
N GLN A 70 3.22 -8.00 -11.51
CA GLN A 70 4.56 -8.30 -11.98
C GLN A 70 4.61 -9.64 -12.74
N PHE A 71 3.91 -10.68 -12.26
CA PHE A 71 3.82 -11.95 -12.99
C PHE A 71 3.15 -11.79 -14.36
N GLU A 72 2.04 -11.04 -14.45
CA GLU A 72 1.38 -10.75 -15.73
C GLU A 72 2.33 -10.01 -16.70
N ARG A 73 3.06 -8.99 -16.22
CA ARG A 73 4.02 -8.23 -17.04
C ARG A 73 5.21 -9.10 -17.47
N THR A 74 5.79 -9.87 -16.55
CA THR A 74 6.92 -10.75 -16.85
C THR A 74 6.52 -11.86 -17.81
N ALA A 75 5.34 -12.47 -17.66
CA ALA A 75 4.84 -13.46 -18.59
C ALA A 75 4.76 -12.91 -20.01
N LYS A 76 4.18 -11.71 -20.18
CA LYS A 76 4.10 -11.03 -21.48
C LYS A 76 5.48 -10.82 -22.13
N LEU A 77 6.49 -10.45 -21.34
CA LEU A 77 7.86 -10.27 -21.83
C LEU A 77 8.51 -11.60 -22.25
N LEU A 78 8.20 -12.69 -21.53
CA LEU A 78 8.79 -14.01 -21.76
C LEU A 78 8.05 -14.84 -22.81
N GLN A 79 6.86 -14.42 -23.25
CA GLN A 79 5.98 -15.22 -24.11
C GLN A 79 6.67 -15.77 -25.36
N SER A 80 7.53 -14.99 -26.02
CA SER A 80 8.21 -15.39 -27.26
C SER A 80 9.48 -16.22 -27.03
N ALA A 81 10.17 -16.03 -25.91
CA ALA A 81 11.47 -16.66 -25.63
C ALA A 81 11.37 -17.88 -24.71
N TYR A 82 10.45 -17.85 -23.74
CA TYR A 82 10.27 -18.86 -22.70
C TYR A 82 8.78 -19.11 -22.42
N PRO A 83 8.01 -19.64 -23.40
CA PRO A 83 6.56 -19.77 -23.29
C PRO A 83 6.09 -20.61 -22.10
N ASN A 84 6.84 -21.65 -21.72
CA ASN A 84 6.50 -22.48 -20.55
C ASN A 84 6.59 -21.70 -19.23
N ILE A 85 7.58 -20.81 -19.09
CA ILE A 85 7.73 -19.95 -17.91
C ILE A 85 6.64 -18.88 -17.91
N ALA A 86 6.35 -18.28 -19.07
CA ALA A 86 5.25 -17.32 -19.20
C ALA A 86 3.92 -17.93 -18.75
N GLN A 87 3.60 -19.14 -19.22
CA GLN A 87 2.37 -19.85 -18.84
C GLN A 87 2.29 -20.15 -17.33
N ASP A 88 3.39 -20.56 -16.70
CA ASP A 88 3.44 -20.79 -15.24
C ASP A 88 3.18 -19.48 -14.46
N LEU A 89 3.80 -18.37 -14.89
CA LEU A 89 3.60 -17.06 -14.27
C LEU A 89 2.16 -16.56 -14.42
N GLU A 90 1.54 -16.69 -15.59
CA GLU A 90 0.13 -16.34 -15.79
C GLU A 90 -0.79 -17.17 -14.88
N SER A 91 -0.52 -18.48 -14.78
CA SER A 91 -1.30 -19.38 -13.93
C SER A 91 -1.18 -18.99 -12.45
N ARG A 92 0.03 -18.63 -11.98
CA ARG A 92 0.25 -18.13 -10.61
C ARG A 92 -0.43 -16.79 -10.36
N ALA A 93 -0.35 -15.87 -11.32
CA ALA A 93 -1.00 -14.57 -11.22
C ALA A 93 -2.52 -14.73 -11.06
N LEU A 94 -3.13 -15.61 -11.86
CA LEU A 94 -4.56 -15.92 -11.77
C LEU A 94 -4.93 -16.47 -10.38
N LEU A 95 -4.20 -17.48 -9.89
CA LEU A 95 -4.45 -18.09 -8.57
C LEU A 95 -4.35 -17.08 -7.43
N ILE A 96 -3.32 -16.23 -7.43
CA ILE A 96 -3.13 -15.21 -6.39
C ILE A 96 -4.23 -14.13 -6.51
N ARG A 97 -4.60 -13.73 -7.72
CA ARG A 97 -5.69 -12.77 -7.96
C ARG A 97 -7.01 -13.32 -7.41
N GLU A 98 -7.35 -14.57 -7.69
CA GLU A 98 -8.52 -15.25 -7.12
C GLU A 98 -8.45 -15.28 -5.59
N GLY A 99 -7.28 -15.60 -5.02
CA GLY A 99 -7.01 -15.54 -3.59
C GLY A 99 -7.28 -14.16 -2.98
N ILE A 100 -6.86 -13.07 -3.64
CA ILE A 100 -7.15 -11.69 -3.22
C ILE A 100 -8.65 -11.41 -3.30
N MET A 101 -9.32 -11.81 -4.39
CA MET A 101 -10.76 -11.55 -4.55
C MET A 101 -11.61 -12.30 -3.53
N GLN A 102 -11.18 -13.51 -3.13
CA GLN A 102 -11.89 -14.35 -2.17
C GLN A 102 -11.61 -13.99 -0.72
N HIS A 103 -10.36 -13.68 -0.37
CA HIS A 103 -9.93 -13.51 1.02
C HIS A 103 -9.53 -12.07 1.37
N GLY A 104 -9.13 -11.28 0.38
CA GLY A 104 -8.72 -9.89 0.57
C GLY A 104 -9.85 -8.87 0.49
N ILE A 105 -11.05 -9.27 0.05
CA ILE A 105 -12.25 -8.40 0.03
C ILE A 105 -13.18 -8.78 1.17
N VAL A 106 -13.59 -7.78 1.95
CA VAL A 106 -14.39 -7.98 3.17
C VAL A 106 -15.56 -7.00 3.23
N ASP A 107 -16.62 -7.37 3.93
CA ASP A 107 -17.78 -6.50 4.18
C ASP A 107 -17.52 -5.60 5.40
N HIS A 108 -17.18 -4.34 5.15
CA HIS A 108 -17.04 -3.33 6.19
C HIS A 108 -18.39 -2.74 6.58
N LYS A 109 -18.64 -2.60 7.88
CA LYS A 109 -19.94 -2.16 8.43
C LYS A 109 -20.41 -0.79 7.92
N VAL A 110 -19.47 0.12 7.61
CA VAL A 110 -19.76 1.50 7.19
C VAL A 110 -19.50 1.72 5.70
N PHE A 111 -18.48 1.05 5.14
CA PHE A 111 -17.96 1.37 3.80
C PHE A 111 -18.36 0.33 2.74
N GLY A 112 -19.13 -0.71 3.13
CA GLY A 112 -19.49 -1.81 2.25
C GLY A 112 -18.29 -2.70 1.93
N ARG A 113 -18.26 -3.26 0.72
CA ARG A 113 -17.15 -4.13 0.28
C ARG A 113 -15.88 -3.31 0.08
N VAL A 114 -14.82 -3.67 0.78
CA VAL A 114 -13.49 -3.03 0.75
C VAL A 114 -12.39 -4.08 0.68
N PHE A 115 -11.18 -3.67 0.27
CA PHE A 115 -9.98 -4.48 0.45
C PHE A 115 -9.48 -4.35 1.89
N ALA A 116 -9.14 -5.49 2.50
CA ALA A 116 -8.37 -5.56 3.73
C ALA A 116 -6.89 -5.26 3.46
N TYR A 117 -6.17 -4.73 4.45
CA TYR A 117 -4.74 -4.48 4.33
C TYR A 117 -3.95 -5.79 4.50
N GLU A 118 -4.32 -6.57 5.51
CA GLU A 118 -3.73 -7.88 5.81
C GLU A 118 -4.80 -8.87 6.26
N VAL A 119 -4.63 -10.13 5.91
CA VAL A 119 -5.48 -11.24 6.37
C VAL A 119 -4.63 -12.44 6.80
N ASP A 120 -5.18 -13.31 7.63
CA ASP A 120 -4.47 -14.51 8.10
C ASP A 120 -4.92 -15.80 7.41
N GLY A 121 -6.06 -15.80 6.73
CA GLY A 121 -6.67 -17.00 6.13
C GLY A 121 -7.44 -17.88 7.11
N TYR A 122 -7.56 -17.49 8.38
CA TYR A 122 -8.45 -18.07 9.39
C TYR A 122 -9.71 -17.22 9.63
N GLY A 123 -9.71 -15.98 9.14
CA GLY A 123 -10.84 -15.04 9.23
C GLY A 123 -10.48 -13.74 9.94
N SER A 124 -9.25 -13.60 10.45
CA SER A 124 -8.78 -12.33 11.01
C SER A 124 -8.40 -11.37 9.90
N ILE A 125 -8.76 -10.11 10.09
CA ILE A 125 -8.67 -9.05 9.10
C ILE A 125 -8.08 -7.82 9.78
N ASN A 126 -7.09 -7.20 9.15
CA ASN A 126 -6.57 -5.90 9.53
C ASN A 126 -7.09 -4.83 8.56
N ILE A 127 -7.87 -3.87 9.08
CA ILE A 127 -8.42 -2.75 8.33
C ILE A 127 -7.58 -1.50 8.63
N MET A 128 -6.75 -1.11 7.66
CA MET A 128 -5.92 0.08 7.68
C MET A 128 -5.43 0.39 6.27
N ASP A 129 -4.63 1.43 6.11
CA ASP A 129 -3.64 1.52 5.04
C ASP A 129 -2.37 2.17 5.58
N ASP A 130 -1.27 1.97 4.86
CA ASP A 130 0.04 2.56 5.15
C ASP A 130 0.49 3.41 3.96
N ALA A 131 1.31 4.43 4.20
CA ALA A 131 1.76 5.34 3.17
C ALA A 131 2.73 4.73 2.15
N ASN A 132 3.48 3.68 2.52
CA ASN A 132 4.47 3.08 1.63
C ASN A 132 3.82 2.23 0.52
N ILE A 133 4.36 2.33 -0.71
CA ILE A 133 3.88 1.56 -1.88
C ILE A 133 4.59 0.20 -1.90
N PRO A 134 3.88 -0.94 -2.15
CA PRO A 134 2.45 -1.07 -2.39
C PRO A 134 1.56 -0.85 -1.15
N SER A 135 0.58 0.04 -1.29
CA SER A 135 -0.53 0.31 -0.36
C SER A 135 -1.89 0.03 -1.02
N LEU A 136 -2.98 0.00 -0.24
CA LEU A 136 -4.34 -0.13 -0.78
C LEU A 136 -4.68 1.07 -1.67
N LEU A 137 -4.26 2.27 -1.28
CA LEU A 137 -4.43 3.47 -2.08
C LEU A 137 -3.74 3.32 -3.46
N SER A 138 -2.58 2.67 -3.52
CA SER A 138 -1.79 2.51 -4.74
C SER A 138 -2.27 1.42 -5.71
N LEU A 139 -3.32 0.63 -5.38
CA LEU A 139 -3.73 -0.51 -6.21
C LEU A 139 -3.96 -0.17 -7.70
N PRO A 140 -4.58 0.97 -8.08
CA PRO A 140 -4.67 1.36 -9.48
C PRO A 140 -3.35 1.78 -10.09
N LEU A 141 -2.49 2.46 -9.33
CA LEU A 141 -1.17 2.86 -9.78
C LEU A 141 -0.28 1.64 -10.11
N LEU A 142 -0.40 0.57 -9.31
CA LEU A 142 0.24 -0.71 -9.59
C LEU A 142 -0.28 -1.36 -10.88
N GLY A 143 -1.50 -1.03 -11.31
CA GLY A 143 -2.21 -1.67 -12.42
C GLY A 143 -3.00 -2.92 -12.02
N PHE A 144 -3.24 -3.14 -10.72
CA PHE A 144 -3.96 -4.33 -10.25
C PHE A 144 -5.47 -4.25 -10.47
N ILE A 145 -6.04 -3.07 -10.26
CA ILE A 145 -7.47 -2.79 -10.37
C ILE A 145 -7.70 -1.42 -11.01
N LYS A 146 -8.83 -1.22 -11.68
CA LYS A 146 -9.14 0.10 -12.25
C LYS A 146 -9.47 1.12 -11.15
N SER A 147 -9.14 2.39 -11.40
CA SER A 147 -9.40 3.51 -10.49
C SER A 147 -10.88 3.80 -10.25
N ASP A 148 -11.77 3.34 -11.13
CA ASP A 148 -13.23 3.45 -11.06
C ASP A 148 -13.91 2.20 -10.47
N ASN A 149 -13.14 1.18 -10.07
CA ASN A 149 -13.71 -0.02 -9.50
C ASN A 149 -14.45 0.30 -8.18
N PRO A 150 -15.71 -0.15 -7.98
CA PRO A 150 -16.51 0.24 -6.83
C PRO A 150 -15.93 -0.22 -5.48
N ILE A 151 -15.27 -1.39 -5.44
CA ILE A 151 -14.63 -1.91 -4.22
C ILE A 151 -13.39 -1.06 -3.89
N TYR A 152 -12.60 -0.69 -4.90
CA TYR A 152 -11.50 0.24 -4.71
C TYR A 152 -11.99 1.61 -4.26
N LEU A 153 -13.05 2.16 -4.85
CA LEU A 153 -13.62 3.45 -4.44
C LEU A 153 -14.13 3.43 -2.99
N ASN A 154 -14.75 2.34 -2.55
CA ASN A 154 -15.13 2.14 -1.14
C ASN A 154 -13.89 2.07 -0.24
N THR A 155 -12.87 1.32 -0.65
CA THR A 155 -11.60 1.19 0.08
C THR A 155 -10.91 2.54 0.20
N ARG A 156 -10.85 3.30 -0.89
CA ARG A 156 -10.30 4.66 -0.94
C ARG A 156 -10.99 5.60 0.03
N LYS A 157 -12.33 5.60 0.06
CA LYS A 157 -13.12 6.40 1.01
C LYS A 157 -12.83 6.01 2.46
N MET A 158 -12.69 4.71 2.73
CA MET A 158 -12.36 4.18 4.05
C MET A 158 -10.96 4.61 4.49
N ILE A 159 -9.96 4.46 3.64
CA ILE A 159 -8.56 4.64 4.03
C ILE A 159 -8.12 6.10 4.12
N LEU A 160 -8.85 7.01 3.47
CA LEU A 160 -8.62 8.46 3.47
C LEU A 160 -9.50 9.20 4.51
N CYS A 161 -10.00 8.52 5.53
CA CYS A 161 -10.71 9.16 6.64
C CYS A 161 -10.35 8.56 8.00
N LYS A 162 -10.58 9.33 9.07
CA LYS A 162 -10.18 8.92 10.42
C LYS A 162 -10.99 7.75 10.95
N GLU A 163 -12.26 7.69 10.54
CA GLU A 163 -13.22 6.66 10.93
C GLU A 163 -12.91 5.31 10.29
N GLY A 164 -12.21 5.29 9.14
CA GLY A 164 -11.93 4.07 8.38
C GLY A 164 -10.49 3.59 8.42
N ASN A 165 -9.52 4.45 8.76
CA ASN A 165 -8.11 4.05 8.88
C ASN A 165 -7.47 4.60 10.16
N PRO A 166 -6.95 3.73 11.06
CA PRO A 166 -6.28 4.18 12.27
C PRO A 166 -5.06 5.07 12.00
N TYR A 167 -4.42 4.88 10.85
CA TYR A 167 -3.25 5.64 10.39
C TYR A 167 -3.58 6.75 9.40
N TYR A 168 -4.86 7.08 9.19
CA TYR A 168 -5.20 8.41 8.70
C TYR A 168 -5.05 9.38 9.88
N ILE A 169 -3.98 10.17 9.85
CA ILE A 169 -3.58 11.06 10.94
C ILE A 169 -3.96 12.47 10.55
N THR A 170 -4.57 13.20 11.48
CA THR A 170 -5.06 14.56 11.29
C THR A 170 -4.57 15.45 12.42
N GLY A 171 -4.13 16.65 12.08
CA GLY A 171 -3.76 17.68 13.05
C GLY A 171 -3.94 19.08 12.47
N VAL A 172 -3.47 20.07 13.21
CA VAL A 172 -3.69 21.49 12.87
C VAL A 172 -2.98 21.92 11.58
N HIS A 173 -1.83 21.32 11.28
CA HIS A 173 -0.94 21.77 10.21
C HIS A 173 -0.84 20.80 9.04
N PHE A 174 -1.14 19.52 9.26
CA PHE A 174 -1.05 18.50 8.22
C PHE A 174 -2.01 17.35 8.50
N HIS A 175 -2.30 16.56 7.47
CA HIS A 175 -3.05 15.33 7.60
C HIS A 175 -2.62 14.36 6.50
N GLY A 176 -3.01 13.10 6.58
CA GLY A 176 -2.74 12.09 5.56
C GLY A 176 -2.58 10.71 6.15
N ILE A 177 -2.25 9.73 5.31
CA ILE A 177 -1.92 8.39 5.79
C ILE A 177 -0.46 8.41 6.29
N GLY A 178 -0.23 7.83 7.45
CA GLY A 178 1.11 7.52 7.95
C GLY A 178 1.32 6.02 8.04
N GLY A 179 1.72 5.55 9.21
CA GLY A 179 1.94 4.14 9.50
C GLY A 179 2.46 3.97 10.93
N PRO A 180 2.61 2.72 11.40
CA PRO A 180 3.20 2.46 12.72
C PRO A 180 4.68 2.84 12.79
N HIS A 181 5.39 2.91 11.65
CA HIS A 181 6.83 3.12 11.57
C HIS A 181 7.35 4.33 12.37
N ILE A 182 6.70 5.49 12.21
CA ILE A 182 7.07 6.72 12.93
C ILE A 182 6.07 7.02 14.06
N GLY A 183 4.85 6.50 13.97
CA GLY A 183 3.81 6.63 15.00
C GLY A 183 2.69 7.61 14.66
N THR A 184 1.78 7.79 15.60
CA THR A 184 0.43 8.33 15.36
C THR A 184 0.32 9.85 15.26
N ARG A 185 1.45 10.56 15.14
CA ARG A 185 1.49 12.03 14.99
C ARG A 185 2.16 12.48 13.69
N MET A 186 2.55 11.54 12.84
CA MET A 186 3.38 11.78 11.66
C MET A 186 2.70 11.19 10.43
N ALA A 187 2.17 12.05 9.57
CA ALA A 187 1.60 11.65 8.28
C ALA A 187 2.63 11.82 7.16
N TRP A 188 2.52 11.03 6.10
CA TRP A 188 3.56 10.93 5.09
C TRP A 188 3.15 11.66 3.80
N PRO A 189 3.96 12.57 3.26
CA PRO A 189 3.70 13.20 1.96
C PRO A 189 3.44 12.18 0.84
N MET A 190 4.07 10.99 0.93
CA MET A 190 3.82 9.86 0.02
C MET A 190 2.33 9.54 -0.15
N SER A 191 1.52 9.61 0.91
CA SER A 191 0.09 9.28 0.79
C SER A 191 -0.66 10.25 -0.12
N HIS A 192 -0.34 11.55 -0.04
CA HIS A 192 -0.96 12.58 -0.89
C HIS A 192 -0.47 12.48 -2.33
N ILE A 193 0.80 12.12 -2.53
CA ILE A 193 1.34 11.87 -3.87
C ILE A 193 0.59 10.72 -4.53
N VAL A 194 0.48 9.57 -3.84
CA VAL A 194 -0.27 8.40 -4.35
C VAL A 194 -1.76 8.72 -4.52
N GLU A 195 -2.34 9.50 -3.60
CA GLU A 195 -3.72 9.99 -3.72
C GLU A 195 -3.92 10.74 -5.04
N GLY A 196 -2.99 11.64 -5.37
CA GLY A 196 -2.99 12.44 -6.58
C GLY A 196 -2.81 11.60 -7.84
N ARG A 197 -1.77 10.75 -7.87
CA ARG A 197 -1.48 9.86 -9.02
C ARG A 197 -2.63 8.90 -9.33
N THR A 198 -3.40 8.50 -8.33
CA THR A 198 -4.58 7.65 -8.53
C THR A 198 -5.84 8.44 -8.92
N LEU A 199 -5.91 9.75 -8.64
CA LEU A 199 -6.99 10.65 -9.06
C LEU A 199 -6.84 11.15 -10.49
N VAL A 200 -5.63 11.44 -10.96
CA VAL A 200 -5.43 12.01 -12.29
C VAL A 200 -5.94 11.08 -13.41
N HIS A 201 -6.05 9.79 -13.13
CA HIS A 201 -6.64 8.78 -14.00
C HIS A 201 -8.16 8.56 -13.79
N GLN A 202 -8.83 9.40 -12.98
CA GLN A 202 -10.29 9.44 -12.87
C GLN A 202 -10.88 10.55 -13.77
N ASN A 203 -12.17 10.82 -13.66
CA ASN A 203 -12.81 11.91 -14.38
C ASN A 203 -12.22 13.27 -13.95
N ARG A 204 -11.62 13.98 -14.91
CA ARG A 204 -10.90 15.25 -14.67
C ARG A 204 -11.74 16.33 -14.02
N GLU A 205 -13.00 16.47 -14.39
CA GLU A 205 -13.89 17.50 -13.82
C GLU A 205 -14.05 17.28 -12.31
N SER A 206 -14.24 16.03 -11.90
CA SER A 206 -14.36 15.66 -10.48
C SER A 206 -13.03 15.67 -9.71
N ALA A 207 -11.90 15.45 -10.37
CA ALA A 207 -10.59 15.30 -9.73
C ALA A 207 -9.78 16.61 -9.64
N SER A 208 -10.04 17.59 -10.51
CA SER A 208 -9.17 18.76 -10.68
C SER A 208 -8.97 19.59 -9.41
N THR A 209 -10.04 19.85 -8.66
CA THR A 209 -9.96 20.62 -7.40
C THR A 209 -9.07 19.89 -6.39
N ARG A 210 -9.31 18.59 -6.20
CA ARG A 210 -8.55 17.78 -5.24
C ARG A 210 -7.07 17.66 -5.62
N VAL A 211 -6.76 17.50 -6.91
CA VAL A 211 -5.36 17.47 -7.39
C VAL A 211 -4.61 18.76 -7.05
N LYS A 212 -5.24 19.93 -7.24
CA LYS A 212 -4.65 21.23 -6.89
C LYS A 212 -4.49 21.43 -5.38
N GLU A 213 -5.44 20.96 -4.58
CA GLU A 213 -5.32 20.94 -3.12
C GLU A 213 -4.13 20.10 -2.67
N LEU A 214 -3.99 18.88 -3.22
CA LEU A 214 -2.87 17.99 -2.90
C LEU A 214 -1.52 18.62 -3.25
N MET A 215 -1.40 19.25 -4.42
CA MET A 215 -0.19 19.99 -4.80
C MET A 215 0.14 21.12 -3.82
N THR A 216 -0.88 21.85 -3.33
CA THR A 216 -0.70 22.92 -2.34
C THR A 216 -0.22 22.34 -1.01
N ILE A 217 -0.89 21.30 -0.50
CA ILE A 217 -0.51 20.59 0.73
C ILE A 217 0.94 20.10 0.65
N LEU A 218 1.32 19.48 -0.47
CA LEU A 218 2.67 18.95 -0.68
C LEU A 218 3.72 20.08 -0.70
N LYS A 219 3.46 21.17 -1.43
CA LYS A 219 4.35 22.35 -1.48
C LYS A 219 4.59 22.94 -0.09
N GLU A 220 3.54 23.08 0.71
CA GLU A 220 3.61 23.64 2.06
C GLU A 220 4.29 22.70 3.07
N SER A 221 4.28 21.39 2.81
CA SER A 221 4.85 20.37 3.71
C SER A 221 6.39 20.25 3.68
N THR A 222 7.06 20.97 2.77
CA THR A 222 8.51 20.86 2.53
C THR A 222 9.39 21.58 3.57
N SER A 223 8.78 22.27 4.53
CA SER A 223 9.49 23.13 5.50
C SER A 223 10.47 24.13 4.86
N GLY A 224 10.19 24.57 3.63
CA GLY A 224 11.01 25.52 2.87
C GLY A 224 12.26 24.90 2.21
N LEU A 225 12.45 23.58 2.30
CA LEU A 225 13.63 22.89 1.74
C LEU A 225 13.46 22.50 0.28
N GLY A 226 12.23 22.54 -0.25
CA GLY A 226 11.93 22.17 -1.64
C GLY A 226 12.03 20.67 -1.94
N LEU A 227 12.18 19.82 -0.91
CA LEU A 227 12.19 18.36 -1.02
C LEU A 227 11.07 17.74 -0.20
N MET A 228 10.64 16.54 -0.59
CA MET A 228 9.69 15.74 0.18
C MET A 228 10.40 15.02 1.32
N HIS A 229 9.76 15.08 2.49
CA HIS A 229 10.13 14.32 3.68
C HIS A 229 9.51 12.92 3.65
N GLU A 230 9.99 12.05 4.54
CA GLU A 230 9.33 10.78 4.81
C GLU A 230 8.00 11.01 5.54
N SER A 231 8.04 11.75 6.64
CA SER A 231 6.85 12.09 7.41
C SER A 231 6.90 13.53 7.91
N VAL A 232 5.72 14.10 8.16
CA VAL A 232 5.50 15.47 8.63
C VAL A 232 4.59 15.43 9.86
N GLY A 233 4.98 16.18 10.90
CA GLY A 233 4.24 16.28 12.14
C GLY A 233 2.95 17.07 11.97
N VAL A 234 1.82 16.44 12.30
CA VAL A 234 0.50 17.02 12.02
C VAL A 234 0.14 18.23 12.90
N ASP A 235 0.76 18.35 14.08
CA ASP A 235 0.48 19.42 15.06
C ASP A 235 1.69 20.34 15.32
N ARG A 236 2.84 20.10 14.67
CA ARG A 236 4.07 20.87 14.92
C ARG A 236 4.75 21.25 13.61
N LEU A 237 4.71 22.54 13.28
CA LEU A 237 5.47 23.10 12.15
C LEU A 237 6.96 22.78 12.26
N GLY A 238 7.58 22.47 11.12
CA GLY A 238 9.01 22.12 11.05
C GLY A 238 9.39 20.77 11.68
N SER A 239 8.40 19.95 12.07
CA SER A 239 8.64 18.58 12.53
C SER A 239 8.52 17.62 11.35
N TRP A 240 9.61 16.96 10.98
CA TRP A 240 9.64 16.00 9.88
C TRP A 240 10.74 14.96 10.07
N THR A 241 10.64 13.83 9.37
CA THR A 241 11.69 12.81 9.30
C THR A 241 12.30 12.76 7.90
N ARG A 242 13.60 12.44 7.86
CA ARG A 242 14.44 12.32 6.65
C ARG A 242 14.44 13.60 5.78
N PRO A 243 15.49 14.43 5.88
CA PRO A 243 15.59 15.65 5.06
C PRO A 243 15.75 15.34 3.57
N TRP A 244 16.24 14.14 3.25
CA TRP A 244 16.47 13.69 1.89
C TRP A 244 15.91 12.28 1.71
N PHE A 245 14.71 12.20 1.11
CA PHE A 245 14.09 10.93 0.76
C PHE A 245 13.88 10.84 -0.75
N ALA A 246 14.90 10.36 -1.45
CA ALA A 246 14.96 10.35 -2.92
C ALA A 246 13.77 9.62 -3.58
N TRP A 247 13.26 8.55 -2.96
CA TRP A 247 12.08 7.85 -3.47
C TRP A 247 10.84 8.76 -3.46
N CYS A 248 10.52 9.39 -2.33
CA CYS A 248 9.38 10.32 -2.22
C CYS A 248 9.52 11.51 -3.19
N ASN A 249 10.76 12.01 -3.38
CA ASN A 249 11.04 13.05 -4.39
C ASN A 249 10.76 12.57 -5.83
N ALA A 250 11.14 11.34 -6.17
CA ALA A 250 10.89 10.77 -7.50
C ALA A 250 9.39 10.57 -7.75
N GLU A 251 8.66 10.10 -6.73
CA GLU A 251 7.19 9.95 -6.78
C GLU A 251 6.48 11.29 -6.96
N MET A 252 6.96 12.35 -6.29
CA MET A 252 6.46 13.71 -6.50
C MET A 252 6.71 14.18 -7.94
N GLY A 253 7.91 13.95 -8.47
CA GLY A 253 8.24 14.25 -9.86
C GLY A 253 7.31 13.54 -10.84
N ALA A 254 7.05 12.25 -10.62
CA ALA A 254 6.11 11.47 -11.42
C ALA A 254 4.69 12.05 -11.35
N PHE A 255 4.21 12.42 -10.16
CA PHE A 255 2.89 13.04 -10.00
C PHE A 255 2.76 14.38 -10.76
N ILE A 256 3.77 15.25 -10.68
CA ILE A 256 3.79 16.51 -11.42
C ILE A 256 3.73 16.25 -12.93
N LEU A 257 4.55 15.32 -13.44
CA LEU A 257 4.59 14.99 -14.87
C LEU A 257 3.24 14.44 -15.35
N GLU A 258 2.66 13.47 -14.63
CA GLU A 258 1.34 12.92 -14.95
C GLU A 258 0.25 13.99 -14.92
N ALA A 259 0.27 14.87 -13.92
CA ALA A 259 -0.68 15.96 -13.82
C ALA A 259 -0.55 16.98 -14.97
N LEU A 260 0.68 17.29 -15.41
CA LEU A 260 0.92 18.16 -16.57
C LEU A 260 0.45 17.50 -17.88
N GLU A 261 0.83 16.24 -18.11
CA GLU A 261 0.47 15.49 -19.33
C GLU A 261 -1.04 15.33 -19.49
N LEU A 262 -1.76 15.15 -18.37
CA LEU A 262 -3.23 15.01 -18.36
C LEU A 262 -3.95 16.36 -18.20
N GLY A 263 -3.22 17.48 -18.17
CA GLY A 263 -3.75 18.84 -18.14
C GLY A 263 -4.35 19.28 -16.79
N TYR A 264 -4.03 18.63 -15.68
CA TYR A 264 -4.43 19.08 -14.34
C TYR A 264 -3.67 20.32 -13.87
N LEU A 265 -2.46 20.53 -14.40
CA LEU A 265 -1.59 21.66 -14.13
C LEU A 265 -1.19 22.35 -15.44
N ASP A 266 -0.93 23.65 -15.35
CA ASP A 266 -0.34 24.44 -16.44
C ASP A 266 1.17 24.61 -16.19
N THR A 267 1.97 24.81 -17.23
CA THR A 267 3.44 24.95 -17.13
C THR A 267 3.91 26.27 -16.49
N VAL A 268 3.00 27.03 -15.88
CA VAL A 268 3.28 28.32 -15.24
C VAL A 268 3.04 28.17 -13.73
N TYR A 269 4.03 27.62 -13.02
CA TYR A 269 4.07 27.54 -11.55
C TYR A 269 5.46 27.82 -11.02
#